data_AF-A0A534UN80-F1
#
_entry.id   AF-A0A534UN80-F1
#
_cell.length_a   1.000
_cell.length_b   1.000
_cell.length_c   1.000
_cell.angle_alpha   90.00
_cell.angle_beta   90.00
_cell.angle_gamma   90.00
#
_symmetry.space_group_name_H-M   'P 1'
#
loop_
_entity.id
_entity.type
_entity.pdbx_description
1 polymer ?
#
loop_
_entity_poly.entity_id
_entity_poly.type
_entity_poly.pdbx_seq_one_letter_code
_entity_poly.pdbx_strand_id
1 'polypeptide(L)' 'VLVNNAGRRVHGDVMKLNMEEWRAGLDVNVHALFLTCKAVLPGMAERRWGRIINYTGNSFMRGILGP' A
#
# COMPACT_ATOMS: atom_id res chain seq x y z
N VAL A 1 10.32 3.13 14.07
CA VAL A 1 9.39 2.10 13.54
C VAL A 1 8.59 2.75 12.43
N LEU A 2 8.41 2.07 11.29
CA LEU A 2 7.52 2.50 10.21
C LEU A 2 6.29 1.60 10.19
N VAL A 3 5.10 2.20 10.13
CA VAL A 3 3.84 1.47 9.93
C VAL A 3 3.20 1.99 8.65
N ASN A 4 3.24 1.18 7.60
CA ASN A 4 2.52 1.44 6.35
C ASN A 4 1.07 1.00 6.51
N ASN A 5 0.26 1.91 7.06
CA ASN A 5 -1.18 1.72 7.28
C ASN A 5 -2.05 2.53 6.30
N ALA A 6 -1.47 3.52 5.62
CA ALA A 6 -2.20 4.29 4.62
C ALA A 6 -2.67 3.35 3.51
N GLY A 7 -3.98 3.39 3.24
CA GLY A 7 -4.61 2.55 2.23
C GLY A 7 -5.78 3.29 1.59
N ARG A 8 -5.94 3.09 0.29
CA ARG A 8 -7.05 3.62 -0.51
C ARG A 8 -7.83 2.44 -1.07
N ARG A 9 -9.12 2.38 -0.78
CA ARG A 9 -9.97 1.42 -1.47
C ARG A 9 -10.36 1.97 -2.83
N VAL A 10 -10.15 1.16 -3.85
CA VAL A 10 -10.69 1.38 -5.19
C VAL A 10 -11.92 0.47 -5.31
N HIS A 11 -13.08 1.06 -5.53
CA HIS A 11 -14.35 0.34 -5.66
C HIS A 11 -14.97 0.69 -7.00
N GLY A 12 -15.73 -0.26 -7.56
CA GLY A 12 -16.45 -0.07 -8.80
C GLY A 12 -16.37 -1.31 -9.68
N ASP A 13 -17.24 -1.36 -10.68
CA ASP A 13 -17.19 -2.35 -11.74
C ASP A 13 -15.85 -2.20 -12.49
N VAL A 14 -15.10 -3.30 -12.59
CA VAL A 14 -13.80 -3.32 -13.28
C VAL A 14 -13.91 -2.85 -14.74
N MET A 15 -15.07 -3.03 -15.36
CA MET A 15 -15.35 -2.59 -16.73
C MET A 15 -15.60 -1.08 -16.85
N LYS A 16 -15.90 -0.40 -15.74
CA LYS A 16 -16.21 1.04 -15.68
C LYS A 16 -15.16 1.85 -14.93
N LEU A 17 -14.28 1.18 -14.17
CA LEU A 17 -13.23 1.82 -13.41
C LEU A 17 -12.29 2.57 -14.36
N ASN A 18 -12.11 3.87 -14.12
CA ASN A 18 -11.20 4.64 -14.95
C ASN A 18 -9.75 4.42 -14.51
N MET A 19 -8.82 4.67 -15.44
CA MET A 19 -7.40 4.43 -15.22
C MET A 19 -6.78 5.36 -14.17
N GLU A 20 -7.33 6.55 -13.96
CA GLU A 20 -6.82 7.50 -12.96
C GLU A 20 -7.13 7.03 -11.54
N GLU A 21 -8.34 6.54 -11.30
CA GLU A 21 -8.77 5.95 -10.03
C GLU A 21 -7.98 4.69 -9.70
N TRP A 22 -7.76 3.84 -10.72
CA TRP A 22 -6.91 2.66 -10.59
C TRP A 22 -5.48 3.04 -10.16
N ARG A 23 -4.87 4.00 -10.86
CA ARG A 23 -3.52 4.50 -10.55
C ARG A 23 -3.45 5.10 -9.15
N ALA A 24 -4.41 5.93 -8.76
CA ALA A 24 -4.47 6.50 -7.42
C ALA A 24 -4.53 5.42 -6.32
N GLY A 25 -5.18 4.29 -6.58
CA GLY A 25 -5.15 3.12 -5.71
C GLY A 25 -3.75 2.51 -5.57
N LEU A 26 -3.08 2.26 -6.69
CA LEU A 26 -1.73 1.71 -6.72
C LEU A 26 -0.70 2.66 -6.08
N ASP A 27 -0.84 3.96 -6.29
CA ASP A 27 0.05 4.96 -5.72
C ASP A 27 0.04 4.92 -4.19
N VAL A 28 -1.14 4.78 -3.57
CA VAL A 28 -1.25 4.69 -2.11
C VAL A 28 -0.91 3.28 -1.60
N ASN A 29 -1.45 2.23 -2.23
CA ASN A 29 -1.38 0.88 -1.67
C ASN A 29 -0.08 0.15 -1.98
N VAL A 30 0.67 0.57 -3.02
CA VAL A 30 1.86 -0.12 -3.51
C VAL A 30 3.06 0.82 -3.55
N HIS A 31 2.97 1.92 -4.29
CA HIS A 31 4.12 2.81 -4.48
C HIS A 31 4.52 3.52 -3.18
N ALA A 32 3.55 4.07 -2.44
CA ALA A 32 3.83 4.75 -1.19
C ALA A 32 4.53 3.82 -0.17
N LEU A 33 4.09 2.56 -0.08
CA LEU A 33 4.72 1.56 0.79
C LEU A 33 6.20 1.33 0.44
N PHE A 34 6.53 1.23 -0.84
CA PHE A 34 7.93 1.12 -1.28
C PHE A 34 8.72 2.40 -0.96
N LEU A 35 8.16 3.58 -1.27
CA LEU A 35 8.82 4.86 -1.11
C LEU A 35 9.11 5.17 0.36
N THR A 36 8.16 4.90 1.27
CA THR A 36 8.36 5.09 2.72
C THR A 36 9.43 4.13 3.25
N CYS A 37 9.43 2.86 2.82
CA CYS A 37 10.49 1.92 3.16
C CYS A 37 11.85 2.45 2.70
N LYS A 38 11.97 2.87 1.43
CA LYS A 38 13.20 3.43 0.87
C LYS A 38 13.69 4.64 1.65
N ALA A 39 12.78 5.51 2.09
CA ALA A 39 13.12 6.71 2.86
C ALA A 39 13.67 6.40 4.25
N VAL A 40 13.14 5.39 4.95
CA VAL A 40 13.53 5.09 6.35
C VAL A 40 14.65 4.06 6.49
N LEU A 41 14.85 3.21 5.49
CA LEU A 41 15.81 2.09 5.52
C LEU A 41 17.25 2.53 5.82
N PRO A 42 17.81 3.60 5.20
CA PRO A 42 19.18 4.04 5.49
C PRO A 42 19.39 4.35 6.97
N GLY A 43 18.52 5.16 7.57
CA GLY A 43 18.62 5.49 8.99
C GLY A 43 18.41 4.28 9.91
N MET A 44 17.54 3.32 9.53
CA MET A 44 17.40 2.07 10.29
C MET A 44 18.68 1.22 10.25
N ALA A 45 19.35 1.18 9.10
CA ALA A 45 20.61 0.47 8.93
C ALA A 45 21.74 1.10 9.75
N GLU A 46 21.89 2.43 9.71
CA GLU A 46 22.86 3.17 10.55
C GLU A 46 22.70 2.88 12.03
N ARG A 47 21.45 2.85 12.51
CA ARG A 47 21.12 2.53 13.91
C ARG A 47 21.22 1.05 14.24
N ARG A 48 21.47 0.18 13.25
CA ARG A 48 21.35 -1.29 13.34
C ARG A 48 20.03 -1.75 13.96
N TRP A 49 18.99 -0.95 13.79
CA TRP A 49 17.69 -1.22 14.39
C TRP A 49 16.56 -0.51 13.64
N GLY A 50 15.52 -1.28 13.37
CA GLY A 50 14.29 -0.82 12.75
C GLY A 50 13.24 -1.92 12.72
N ARG A 51 11.98 -1.51 12.56
CA ARG A 51 10.84 -2.40 12.32
C ARG A 51 9.95 -1.71 11.28
N ILE A 52 9.51 -2.47 10.28
CA ILE A 52 8.56 -2.06 9.25
C ILE A 52 7.37 -2.99 9.36
N ILE A 53 6.17 -2.41 9.51
CA ILE A 53 4.91 -3.15 9.55
C ILE A 53 4.08 -2.69 8.36
N ASN A 54 3.74 -3.62 7.48
CA ASN A 54 2.86 -3.38 6.34
C ASN A 54 1.47 -3.90 6.66
N TYR A 55 0.48 -3.03 6.68
CA TYR A 55 -0.90 -3.41 6.93
C TYR A 55 -1.56 -3.86 5.62
N THR A 56 -2.20 -5.02 5.64
CA THR A 56 -2.99 -5.55 4.52
C THR A 56 -4.32 -6.09 5.04
N GLY A 57 -5.26 -6.36 4.13
CA GLY A 57 -6.60 -6.84 4.44
C GLY A 57 -6.91 -8.19 3.81
N ASN A 58 -7.87 -8.91 4.40
CA ASN A 58 -8.32 -10.22 3.90
C ASN A 58 -8.78 -10.17 2.42
N SER A 59 -9.37 -9.04 2.00
CA SER A 59 -9.82 -8.82 0.63
C SER A 59 -8.69 -8.91 -0.40
N PHE A 60 -7.47 -8.52 -0.03
CA PHE A 60 -6.30 -8.61 -0.91
C PHE A 60 -5.85 -10.06 -1.11
N MET A 61 -5.98 -10.90 -0.07
CA MET A 61 -5.56 -12.31 -0.13
C MET A 61 -6.58 -13.20 -0.84
N ARG A 62 -7.87 -12.93 -0.63
CA ARG A 62 -8.94 -13.80 -1.12
C ARG A 62 -9.62 -13.30 -2.38
N GLY A 63 -9.36 -12.04 -2.76
CA GLY A 63 -10.23 -11.32 -3.66
C GLY A 63 -11.58 -11.04 -3.01
N ILE A 64 -12.23 -9.97 -3.43
CA ILE A 64 -13.64 -9.74 -3.16
C ILE A 64 -14.24 -9.33 -4.50
N LEU A 65 -15.25 -10.07 -4.95
CA LEU A 65 -16.23 -9.51 -5.88
C LEU A 65 -16.98 -8.44 -5.08
N GLY A 66 -16.85 -7.19 -5.51
CA GLY A 66 -17.70 -6.12 -4.99
C GLY A 66 -19.17 -6.43 -5.26
N PRO A 67 -20.12 -5.66 -4.69
CA PRO A 67 -21.35 -5.44 -5.43
C PRO A 67 -21.04 -4.93 -6.85
#